data_AF-A0A5J4Q7S8-F1
#
_entry.id   AF-A0A5J4Q7S8-F1
#
_cell.length_a   1.000
_cell.length_b   1.000
_cell.length_c   1.000
_cell.angle_alpha   90.00
_cell.angle_beta   90.00
_cell.angle_gamma   90.00
#
_symmetry.space_group_name_H-M   'P 1'
#
loop_
_entity.id
_entity.type
_entity.pdbx_description
1 polymer ?
#
loop_
_entity_poly.entity_id
_entity_poly.type
_entity_poly.pdbx_seq_one_letter_code
_entity_poly.pdbx_strand_id
1 'polypeptide(L)'
;MINDNESLPTFNCINMNKKVILIAFVSIFSMCLSAQNRYELNTEWKCQLSTETKDSGERISDPAYSVSQWKAAVVPGTVLTTLLGNGEIPDPFYGMNNNRIPDIYNTGRDYYTYWFVKDFREDAPKNNEQVWLTFRGINYSCEIYLNGQKVNKEVYESMYLRKTFNITKLLANNGNNRLAVIVYPPNPVGNPNGGQGGDG
;
A
#
# COMPACT_ATOMS: atom_id res chain seq x y z
N MET A 1 28.68 48.68 74.75
CA MET A 1 27.80 47.87 75.61
C MET A 1 26.56 47.59 74.79
N ILE A 2 26.32 46.31 74.43
CA ILE A 2 25.13 45.69 73.79
C ILE A 2 24.88 46.17 72.33
N ASN A 3 25.14 45.46 71.23
CA ASN A 3 25.02 44.05 70.78
C ASN A 3 23.59 43.54 70.47
N ASP A 4 23.53 42.83 69.33
CA ASP A 4 22.52 41.88 68.83
C ASP A 4 21.48 42.46 67.83
N ASN A 5 21.57 42.23 66.51
CA ASN A 5 21.42 41.03 65.66
C ASN A 5 19.97 40.67 65.26
N GLU A 6 19.87 40.16 64.01
CA GLU A 6 18.74 39.46 63.35
C GLU A 6 17.74 40.33 62.57
N SER A 7 17.28 39.98 61.35
CA SER A 7 17.59 38.89 60.42
C SER A 7 17.05 39.26 59.02
N LEU A 8 17.71 38.80 57.95
CA LEU A 8 17.24 38.95 56.56
C LEU A 8 16.04 38.02 56.29
N PRO A 9 15.06 38.41 55.45
CA PRO A 9 13.93 37.56 55.14
C PRO A 9 14.40 36.34 54.33
N THR A 10 14.14 35.17 54.88
CA THR A 10 14.39 33.89 54.23
C THR A 10 13.41 33.72 53.06
N PHE A 11 13.94 33.53 51.85
CA PHE A 11 13.15 33.04 50.73
C PHE A 11 12.64 31.64 51.07
N ASN A 12 11.32 31.53 51.27
CA ASN A 12 10.65 30.25 51.40
C ASN A 12 10.76 29.53 50.05
N CYS A 13 11.74 28.63 49.95
CA CYS A 13 11.79 27.66 48.86
C CYS A 13 10.55 26.79 49.01
N ILE A 14 9.58 26.94 48.11
CA ILE A 14 8.38 26.10 48.06
C ILE A 14 8.88 24.65 47.99
N ASN A 15 8.70 23.92 49.09
CA ASN A 15 9.11 22.54 49.22
C ASN A 15 8.12 21.69 48.43
N MET A 16 8.22 21.78 47.10
CA MET A 16 7.37 21.05 46.18
C MET A 16 7.74 19.58 46.30
N ASN A 17 6.82 18.82 46.89
CA ASN A 17 7.00 17.43 47.23
C ASN A 17 7.55 16.66 46.01
N LYS A 18 8.68 15.96 46.13
CA LYS A 18 9.32 15.23 45.02
C LYS A 18 8.33 14.28 44.32
N LYS A 19 7.31 13.80 45.04
CA LYS A 19 6.18 13.03 44.50
C LYS A 19 5.29 13.85 43.54
N VAL A 20 5.04 15.12 43.82
CA VAL A 20 4.24 16.03 42.97
C VAL A 20 4.99 16.38 41.69
N ILE A 21 6.31 16.60 41.74
CA ILE A 21 7.15 16.80 40.55
C ILE A 21 7.18 15.52 39.69
N LEU A 22 7.28 14.34 40.31
CA LEU A 22 7.25 13.06 39.61
C LEU A 22 5.88 12.78 38.97
N ILE A 23 4.77 13.11 39.64
CA ILE A 23 3.41 12.97 39.11
C ILE A 23 3.15 13.94 37.95
N ALA A 24 3.66 15.18 38.03
CA ALA A 24 3.59 16.15 36.94
C ALA A 24 4.40 15.70 35.71
N PHE A 25 5.57 15.10 35.92
CA PHE A 25 6.39 14.52 34.83
C PHE A 25 5.72 13.31 34.16
N VAL A 26 5.04 12.45 34.93
CA VAL A 26 4.29 11.30 34.39
C VAL A 26 3.03 11.74 33.65
N SER A 27 2.39 12.83 34.10
CA SER A 27 1.16 13.36 33.49
C SER A 27 1.40 14.13 32.18
N ILE A 28 2.55 14.80 32.05
CA ILE A 28 2.96 15.46 30.78
C ILE A 28 3.41 14.43 29.73
N PHE A 29 3.79 13.22 30.14
CA PHE A 29 4.14 12.12 29.24
C PHE A 29 2.93 11.28 28.78
N SER A 30 1.70 11.64 29.18
CA SER A 30 0.49 11.21 28.46
C SER A 30 0.35 12.02 27.17
N MET A 31 1.35 11.92 26.30
CA MET A 31 1.14 12.22 24.89
C MET A 31 0.06 11.26 24.40
N CYS A 32 -0.96 11.82 23.77
CA CYS A 32 -2.01 11.10 23.09
C CYS A 32 -1.34 10.16 22.07
N LEU A 33 -1.21 8.89 22.42
CA LEU A 33 -0.85 7.83 21.49
C LEU A 33 -2.03 7.68 20.54
N SER A 34 -2.03 8.42 19.43
CA SER A 34 -2.94 8.13 18.33
C SER A 34 -2.57 6.74 17.80
N ALA A 35 -3.43 5.76 18.09
CA ALA A 35 -3.30 4.44 17.49
C ALA A 35 -3.34 4.58 15.97
N GLN A 36 -2.37 3.99 15.28
CA GLN A 36 -2.37 3.96 13.83
C GLN A 36 -3.56 3.12 13.36
N ASN A 37 -4.57 3.75 12.77
CA ASN A 37 -5.67 3.04 12.16
C ASN A 37 -5.15 2.33 10.89
N ARG A 38 -5.39 1.02 10.80
CA ARG A 38 -4.89 0.18 9.71
C ARG A 38 -5.99 -0.76 9.26
N TYR A 39 -6.25 -0.75 7.96
CA TYR A 39 -7.13 -1.70 7.28
C TYR A 39 -6.48 -2.20 5.99
N GLU A 40 -7.03 -3.26 5.42
CA GLU A 40 -6.51 -3.87 4.20
C GLU A 40 -7.41 -3.57 3.01
N LEU A 41 -6.81 -3.20 1.88
CA LEU A 41 -7.46 -3.15 0.58
C LEU A 41 -7.38 -4.56 -0.04
N ASN A 42 -8.15 -5.52 0.46
CA ASN A 42 -8.07 -6.95 0.08
C ASN A 42 -9.38 -7.52 -0.48
N THR A 43 -10.34 -6.66 -0.80
CA THR A 43 -11.65 -7.07 -1.35
C THR A 43 -12.05 -6.16 -2.50
N GLU A 44 -12.95 -6.65 -3.36
CA GLU A 44 -13.57 -5.88 -4.45
C GLU A 44 -12.58 -5.23 -5.44
N TRP A 45 -11.44 -5.87 -5.65
CA TRP A 45 -10.55 -5.48 -6.74
C TRP A 45 -11.15 -5.88 -8.08
N LYS A 46 -10.85 -5.09 -9.10
CA LYS A 46 -11.11 -5.44 -10.49
C LYS A 46 -9.81 -5.42 -11.28
N CYS A 47 -9.77 -6.15 -12.39
CA CYS A 47 -8.62 -6.09 -13.29
C CYS A 47 -9.05 -6.09 -14.76
N GLN A 48 -8.09 -5.75 -15.61
CA GLN A 48 -8.22 -5.87 -17.06
C GLN A 48 -6.84 -6.11 -17.68
N LEU A 49 -6.79 -6.86 -18.77
CA LEU A 49 -5.56 -7.06 -19.52
C LEU A 49 -5.08 -5.71 -20.06
N SER A 50 -3.79 -5.41 -19.94
CA SER A 50 -3.29 -4.07 -20.27
C SER A 50 -3.46 -3.71 -21.75
N THR A 51 -3.50 -4.69 -22.65
CA THR A 51 -3.68 -4.48 -24.09
C THR A 51 -5.13 -4.18 -24.49
N GLU A 52 -6.11 -4.39 -23.60
CA GLU A 52 -7.52 -4.09 -23.84
C GLU A 52 -7.86 -2.60 -23.66
N THR A 53 -6.91 -1.79 -23.20
CA THR A 53 -7.05 -0.32 -23.13
C THR A 53 -5.74 0.38 -23.51
N LYS A 54 -5.86 1.58 -24.07
CA LYS A 54 -4.72 2.49 -24.32
C LYS A 54 -4.69 3.65 -23.34
N ASP A 55 -5.60 3.65 -22.37
CA ASP A 55 -5.72 4.74 -21.41
C ASP A 55 -4.58 4.72 -20.40
N SER A 56 -4.16 5.91 -19.99
CA SER A 56 -3.05 6.06 -19.05
C SER A 56 -3.47 5.71 -17.62
N GLY A 57 -2.50 5.43 -16.75
CA GLY A 57 -2.76 5.17 -15.33
C GLY A 57 -3.42 6.36 -14.61
N GLU A 58 -3.14 7.59 -15.04
CA GLU A 58 -3.85 8.78 -14.57
C GLU A 58 -5.34 8.70 -14.91
N ARG A 59 -5.71 8.38 -16.15
CA ARG A 59 -7.12 8.24 -16.51
C ARG A 59 -7.79 7.09 -15.78
N ILE A 60 -7.14 5.93 -15.69
CA ILE A 60 -7.70 4.73 -15.06
C ILE A 60 -7.90 4.92 -13.55
N SER A 61 -6.99 5.65 -12.88
CA SER A 61 -7.08 5.95 -11.44
C SER A 61 -8.02 7.09 -11.08
N ASP A 62 -8.66 7.75 -12.05
CA ASP A 62 -9.73 8.70 -11.77
C ASP A 62 -11.02 7.94 -11.40
N PRO A 63 -11.65 8.20 -10.23
CA PRO A 63 -12.93 7.60 -9.86
C PRO A 63 -14.06 7.78 -10.91
N ALA A 64 -13.99 8.81 -11.76
CA ALA A 64 -14.94 9.06 -12.84
C ALA A 64 -14.78 8.13 -14.05
N TYR A 65 -13.63 7.47 -14.19
CA TYR A 65 -13.39 6.49 -15.25
C TYR A 65 -14.27 5.25 -15.05
N SER A 66 -14.82 4.67 -16.12
CA SER A 66 -15.68 3.49 -15.98
C SER A 66 -14.86 2.20 -15.96
N VAL A 67 -15.00 1.43 -14.88
CA VAL A 67 -14.44 0.08 -14.72
C VAL A 67 -15.55 -0.96 -14.55
N SER A 68 -16.75 -0.67 -15.07
CA SER A 68 -17.93 -1.55 -14.89
C SER A 68 -17.77 -2.90 -15.60
N GLN A 69 -17.08 -2.91 -16.75
CA GLN A 69 -16.83 -4.12 -17.54
C GLN A 69 -15.54 -4.86 -17.13
N TRP A 70 -14.79 -4.33 -16.17
CA TRP A 70 -13.57 -4.98 -15.69
C TRP A 70 -13.95 -6.19 -14.84
N LYS A 71 -13.21 -7.29 -15.02
CA LYS A 71 -13.47 -8.53 -14.29
C LYS A 71 -13.06 -8.41 -12.82
N ALA A 72 -13.65 -9.21 -11.96
CA ALA A 72 -13.26 -9.27 -10.55
C ALA A 72 -11.84 -9.82 -10.41
N ALA A 73 -11.05 -9.27 -9.50
CA ALA A 73 -9.67 -9.69 -9.25
C ALA A 73 -9.48 -10.24 -7.83
N VAL A 74 -8.63 -11.25 -7.71
CA VAL A 74 -8.28 -11.88 -6.43
C VAL A 74 -7.04 -11.20 -5.87
N VAL A 75 -7.18 -10.50 -4.74
CA VAL A 75 -6.09 -9.82 -4.03
C VAL A 75 -6.21 -10.11 -2.53
N PRO A 76 -5.21 -10.72 -1.87
CA PRO A 76 -3.94 -11.19 -2.44
C PRO A 76 -4.13 -12.37 -3.40
N GLY A 77 -3.37 -12.38 -4.49
CA GLY A 77 -3.45 -13.39 -5.55
C GLY A 77 -2.52 -13.08 -6.71
N THR A 78 -2.65 -13.85 -7.80
CA THR A 78 -1.95 -13.64 -9.07
C THR A 78 -2.93 -13.39 -10.21
N VAL A 79 -2.42 -13.05 -11.39
CA VAL A 79 -3.23 -13.05 -12.62
C VAL A 79 -3.85 -14.44 -12.83
N LEU A 80 -3.09 -15.53 -12.67
CA LEU A 80 -3.61 -16.90 -12.83
C LEU A 80 -4.75 -17.22 -11.84
N THR A 81 -4.63 -16.85 -10.56
CA THR A 81 -5.73 -17.09 -9.61
C THR A 81 -6.97 -16.29 -9.97
N THR A 82 -6.79 -15.09 -10.53
CA THR A 82 -7.88 -14.26 -11.03
C THR A 82 -8.54 -14.88 -12.26
N LEU A 83 -7.77 -15.32 -13.25
CA LEU A 83 -8.30 -16.01 -14.44
C LEU A 83 -9.04 -17.29 -14.05
N LEU A 84 -8.49 -18.08 -13.12
CA LEU A 84 -9.14 -19.28 -12.59
C LEU A 84 -10.46 -18.94 -11.88
N GLY A 85 -10.47 -17.92 -11.02
CA GLY A 85 -11.66 -17.47 -10.29
C GLY A 85 -12.78 -16.95 -11.19
N ASN A 86 -12.44 -16.43 -12.38
CA ASN A 86 -13.41 -16.03 -13.41
C ASN A 86 -13.73 -17.15 -14.42
N GLY A 87 -13.15 -18.35 -14.26
CA GLY A 87 -13.40 -19.50 -15.15
C GLY A 87 -12.74 -19.39 -16.53
N GLU A 88 -11.77 -18.49 -16.71
CA GLU A 88 -11.10 -18.23 -17.99
C GLU A 88 -9.99 -19.25 -18.29
N ILE A 89 -9.47 -19.90 -17.25
CA ILE A 89 -8.52 -21.00 -17.37
C ILE A 89 -9.02 -22.20 -16.57
N PRO A 90 -8.68 -23.44 -16.99
CA PRO A 90 -9.03 -24.63 -16.23
C PRO A 90 -8.16 -24.75 -14.97
N ASP A 91 -8.64 -25.50 -13.97
CA ASP A 91 -7.85 -25.79 -12.76
C ASP A 91 -6.52 -26.48 -13.14
N PRO A 92 -5.36 -25.84 -12.90
CA PRO A 92 -4.06 -26.37 -13.29
C PRO A 92 -3.69 -27.66 -12.56
N PHE A 93 -4.30 -27.94 -11.40
CA PHE A 93 -4.01 -29.14 -10.62
C PHE A 93 -4.79 -30.38 -11.09
N TYR A 94 -5.70 -30.23 -12.06
CA TYR A 94 -6.49 -31.34 -12.58
C TYR A 94 -5.97 -31.87 -13.91
N GLY A 95 -5.55 -33.15 -13.92
CA GLY A 95 -5.11 -33.85 -15.13
C GLY A 95 -3.99 -33.10 -15.86
N MET A 96 -4.19 -32.84 -17.16
CA MET A 96 -3.23 -32.10 -18.01
C MET A 96 -3.67 -30.66 -18.29
N ASN A 97 -4.56 -30.09 -17.46
CA ASN A 97 -5.08 -28.73 -17.67
C ASN A 97 -3.98 -27.67 -17.65
N ASN A 98 -2.89 -27.88 -16.91
CA ASN A 98 -1.75 -26.98 -16.90
C ASN A 98 -1.18 -26.73 -18.31
N ASN A 99 -1.21 -27.73 -19.21
CA ASN A 99 -0.74 -27.59 -20.60
C ASN A 99 -1.64 -26.69 -21.46
N ARG A 100 -2.82 -26.32 -20.96
CA ARG A 100 -3.79 -25.46 -21.65
C ARG A 100 -3.63 -23.99 -21.24
N ILE A 101 -2.80 -23.70 -20.24
CA ILE A 101 -2.46 -22.35 -19.80
C ILE A 101 -1.23 -21.90 -20.60
N PRO A 102 -1.31 -20.82 -21.40
CA PRO A 102 -0.20 -20.37 -22.23
C PRO A 102 1.03 -19.97 -21.40
N ASP A 103 2.19 -20.52 -21.74
CA ASP A 103 3.44 -20.15 -21.07
C ASP A 103 3.90 -18.74 -21.50
N ILE A 104 4.32 -17.93 -20.53
CA ILE A 104 4.73 -16.54 -20.72
C ILE A 104 5.94 -16.39 -21.67
N TYR A 105 6.82 -17.40 -21.74
CA TYR A 105 7.92 -17.43 -22.69
C TYR A 105 7.41 -17.39 -24.14
N ASN A 106 6.32 -18.10 -24.41
CA ASN A 106 5.74 -18.21 -25.75
C ASN A 106 4.81 -17.04 -26.09
N THR A 107 4.01 -16.58 -25.12
CA THR A 107 3.05 -15.47 -25.34
C THR A 107 3.69 -14.09 -25.23
N GLY A 108 4.86 -14.00 -24.59
CA GLY A 108 5.45 -12.76 -24.17
C GLY A 108 4.80 -12.17 -22.91
N ARG A 109 5.48 -11.17 -22.36
CA ARG A 109 5.12 -10.50 -21.09
C ARG A 109 3.74 -9.86 -21.11
N ASP A 110 3.36 -9.25 -22.24
CA ASP A 110 2.13 -8.45 -22.36
C ASP A 110 0.86 -9.28 -22.13
N TYR A 111 0.89 -10.58 -22.43
CA TYR A 111 -0.21 -11.51 -22.15
C TYR A 111 -0.57 -11.59 -20.66
N TYR A 112 0.40 -11.32 -19.79
CA TYR A 112 0.24 -11.35 -18.32
C TYR A 112 0.47 -9.98 -17.66
N THR A 113 0.48 -8.89 -18.44
CA THR A 113 0.48 -7.53 -17.90
C THR A 113 -0.95 -7.06 -17.67
N TYR A 114 -1.31 -6.74 -16.42
CA TYR A 114 -2.68 -6.42 -16.04
C TYR A 114 -2.76 -5.12 -15.24
N TRP A 115 -3.82 -4.36 -15.49
CA TRP A 115 -4.28 -3.34 -14.57
C TRP A 115 -5.09 -3.96 -13.44
N PHE A 116 -4.88 -3.49 -12.22
CA PHE A 116 -5.68 -3.78 -11.04
C PHE A 116 -6.21 -2.47 -10.46
N VAL A 117 -7.50 -2.40 -10.18
CA VAL A 117 -8.15 -1.20 -9.63
C VAL A 117 -8.95 -1.52 -8.38
N LYS A 118 -8.94 -0.58 -7.44
CA LYS A 118 -9.75 -0.62 -6.23
C LYS A 118 -10.26 0.77 -5.88
N ASP A 119 -11.58 0.87 -5.79
CA ASP A 119 -12.25 2.01 -5.15
C ASP A 119 -12.26 1.82 -3.65
N PHE A 120 -11.88 2.85 -2.90
CA PHE A 120 -11.87 2.82 -1.44
C PHE A 120 -12.25 4.17 -0.84
N ARG A 121 -12.70 4.11 0.42
CA ARG A 121 -13.09 5.27 1.21
C ARG A 121 -11.98 5.61 2.17
N GLU A 122 -11.47 6.83 2.07
CA GLU A 122 -10.51 7.40 3.00
C GLU A 122 -10.65 8.91 2.93
N ASP A 123 -11.03 9.53 4.05
CA ASP A 123 -11.19 10.98 4.09
C ASP A 123 -9.83 11.66 4.01
N ALA A 124 -9.77 12.84 3.38
CA ALA A 124 -8.55 13.63 3.40
C ALA A 124 -8.17 13.94 4.88
N PRO A 125 -6.93 13.63 5.30
CA PRO A 125 -6.53 13.76 6.69
C PRO A 125 -6.65 15.22 7.15
N LYS A 126 -7.08 15.41 8.40
CA LYS A 126 -7.18 16.74 9.00
C LYS A 126 -5.93 17.01 9.84
N ASN A 127 -5.57 18.29 9.98
CA ASN A 127 -4.39 18.72 10.75
C ASN A 127 -3.10 18.06 10.20
N ASN A 128 -2.23 17.56 11.09
CA ASN A 128 -0.92 16.96 10.74
C ASN A 128 -0.99 15.42 10.55
N GLU A 129 -2.18 14.86 10.34
CA GLU A 129 -2.34 13.42 10.08
C GLU A 129 -1.73 13.04 8.71
N GLN A 130 -1.26 11.79 8.62
CA GLN A 130 -0.66 11.26 7.40
C GLN A 130 -1.24 9.89 7.07
N VAL A 131 -1.58 9.71 5.79
CA VAL A 131 -2.06 8.44 5.26
C VAL A 131 -0.96 7.80 4.41
N TRP A 132 -0.73 6.52 4.67
CA TRP A 132 0.34 5.74 4.06
C TRP A 132 -0.22 4.49 3.39
N LEU A 133 0.09 4.30 2.11
CA LEU A 133 -0.24 3.09 1.36
C LEU A 133 0.94 2.12 1.41
N THR A 134 0.72 0.90 1.89
CA THR A 134 1.76 -0.12 2.00
C THR A 134 1.46 -1.34 1.13
N PHE A 135 2.33 -1.62 0.16
CA PHE A 135 2.34 -2.86 -0.59
C PHE A 135 3.25 -3.87 0.12
N ARG A 136 2.69 -5.04 0.46
CA ARG A 136 3.41 -6.11 1.16
C ARG A 136 4.23 -6.99 0.22
N GLY A 137 3.91 -6.98 -1.07
CA GLY A 137 4.63 -7.62 -2.16
C GLY A 137 3.89 -7.40 -3.47
N ILE A 138 4.64 -7.24 -4.57
CA ILE A 138 4.13 -7.23 -5.95
C ILE A 138 5.09 -8.07 -6.79
N ASN A 139 4.55 -8.92 -7.66
CA ASN A 139 5.37 -9.74 -8.55
C ASN A 139 5.11 -9.33 -10.02
N TYR A 140 6.02 -8.66 -10.74
CA TYR A 140 7.40 -8.33 -10.36
C TYR A 140 7.68 -6.83 -10.29
N SER A 141 7.24 -6.07 -11.30
CA SER A 141 7.33 -4.61 -11.29
C SER A 141 5.97 -3.95 -11.48
N CYS A 142 5.82 -2.70 -11.06
CA CYS A 142 4.57 -1.98 -11.24
C CYS A 142 4.71 -0.46 -11.37
N GLU A 143 3.64 0.14 -11.86
CA GLU A 143 3.35 1.56 -11.72
C GLU A 143 2.04 1.72 -10.96
N ILE A 144 2.04 2.65 -10.00
CA ILE A 144 0.97 2.86 -9.04
C ILE A 144 0.43 4.27 -9.27
N TYR A 145 -0.89 4.38 -9.39
CA TYR A 145 -1.60 5.63 -9.62
C TYR A 145 -2.76 5.76 -8.63
N LEU A 146 -2.98 6.97 -8.13
CA LEU A 146 -4.05 7.29 -7.20
C LEU A 146 -4.69 8.60 -7.63
N ASN A 147 -6.00 8.58 -7.87
CA ASN A 147 -6.80 9.77 -8.20
C ASN A 147 -6.18 10.64 -9.30
N GLY A 148 -5.74 10.03 -10.40
CA GLY A 148 -5.16 10.76 -11.52
C GLY A 148 -3.67 11.06 -11.41
N GLN A 149 -2.98 10.61 -10.35
CA GLN A 149 -1.58 10.97 -10.10
C GLN A 149 -0.71 9.73 -9.88
N LYS A 150 0.48 9.70 -10.49
CA LYS A 150 1.47 8.64 -10.28
C LYS A 150 2.07 8.72 -8.87
N VAL A 151 2.05 7.60 -8.16
CA VAL A 151 2.50 7.48 -6.75
C VAL A 151 4.00 7.18 -6.68
N ASN A 152 4.48 6.14 -7.38
CA ASN A 152 5.89 5.80 -7.38
C ASN A 152 6.63 6.51 -8.52
N LYS A 153 7.62 7.34 -8.15
CA LYS A 153 8.49 8.03 -9.11
C LYS A 153 9.58 7.13 -9.68
N GLU A 154 10.05 6.20 -8.87
CA GLU A 154 11.04 5.18 -9.25
C GLU A 154 10.33 3.87 -9.61
N VAL A 155 10.94 3.13 -10.53
CA VAL A 155 10.48 1.78 -10.89
C VAL A 155 10.54 0.91 -9.64
N TYR A 156 9.40 0.33 -9.27
CA TYR A 156 9.35 -0.67 -8.22
C TYR A 156 9.46 -2.05 -8.88
N GLU A 157 10.50 -2.79 -8.51
CA GLU A 157 10.81 -4.10 -9.09
C GLU A 157 11.39 -5.01 -7.99
N SER A 158 10.54 -5.86 -7.39
CA SER A 158 10.94 -6.95 -6.49
C SER A 158 9.71 -7.64 -5.89
N MET A 159 9.74 -8.97 -5.82
CA MET A 159 8.70 -9.76 -5.15
C MET A 159 8.80 -9.78 -3.61
N TYR A 160 9.91 -9.34 -3.01
CA TYR A 160 10.17 -9.46 -1.56
C TYR A 160 10.13 -8.15 -0.78
N LEU A 161 10.20 -7.02 -1.47
CA LEU A 161 10.31 -5.71 -0.83
C LEU A 161 8.94 -5.19 -0.42
N ARG A 162 8.77 -4.86 0.87
CA ARG A 162 7.65 -4.01 1.30
C ARG A 162 7.95 -2.58 0.88
N LYS A 163 6.96 -1.90 0.32
CA LYS A 163 7.06 -0.48 -0.02
C LYS A 163 5.88 0.28 0.54
N THR A 164 6.19 1.43 1.12
CA THR A 164 5.23 2.32 1.75
C THR A 164 5.35 3.69 1.11
N PHE A 165 4.21 4.27 0.72
CA PHE A 165 4.11 5.56 0.06
C PHE A 165 3.24 6.49 0.90
N ASN A 166 3.69 7.72 1.13
CA ASN A 166 2.83 8.74 1.73
C ASN A 166 1.85 9.21 0.65
N ILE A 167 0.56 8.89 0.82
CA ILE A 167 -0.49 9.23 -0.14
C ILE A 167 -1.37 10.39 0.32
N THR A 168 -1.04 11.00 1.46
CA THR A 168 -1.81 12.10 2.09
C THR A 168 -2.24 13.17 1.08
N LYS A 169 -1.31 13.63 0.25
CA LYS A 169 -1.56 14.72 -0.72
C LYS A 169 -2.31 14.27 -1.99
N LEU A 170 -2.53 12.98 -2.15
CA LEU A 170 -3.17 12.38 -3.33
C LEU A 170 -4.61 11.97 -3.05
N LEU A 171 -5.04 11.97 -1.79
CA LEU A 171 -6.41 11.63 -1.40
C LEU A 171 -7.41 12.69 -1.90
N ALA A 172 -8.56 12.22 -2.34
CA ALA A 172 -9.65 13.08 -2.79
C ALA A 172 -10.33 13.76 -1.60
N ASN A 173 -10.67 15.05 -1.75
CA ASN A 173 -11.35 15.82 -0.70
C ASN A 173 -12.74 15.28 -0.32
N ASN A 174 -13.40 14.57 -1.24
CA ASN A 174 -14.70 13.95 -0.99
C ASN A 174 -14.58 12.54 -0.35
N GLY A 175 -13.35 12.06 -0.14
CA GLY A 175 -13.01 10.74 0.42
C GLY A 175 -13.20 9.54 -0.50
N ASN A 176 -13.64 9.76 -1.75
CA ASN A 176 -13.78 8.69 -2.76
C ASN A 176 -12.47 8.59 -3.53
N ASN A 177 -11.75 7.50 -3.33
CA ASN A 177 -10.43 7.31 -3.91
C ASN A 177 -10.42 6.09 -4.82
N ARG A 178 -9.67 6.16 -5.92
CA ARG A 178 -9.38 5.02 -6.78
C ARG A 178 -7.87 4.81 -6.89
N LEU A 179 -7.44 3.63 -6.49
CA LEU A 179 -6.11 3.12 -6.74
C LEU A 179 -6.11 2.33 -8.05
N ALA A 180 -5.14 2.60 -8.93
CA ALA A 180 -4.85 1.78 -10.11
C ALA A 180 -3.38 1.35 -10.08
N VAL A 181 -3.14 0.07 -10.33
CA VAL A 181 -1.80 -0.53 -10.36
C VAL A 181 -1.68 -1.34 -11.63
N ILE A 182 -0.75 -0.98 -12.51
CA ILE A 182 -0.36 -1.87 -13.61
C ILE A 182 0.80 -2.72 -13.11
N VAL A 183 0.58 -4.03 -13.12
CA VAL A 183 1.58 -5.02 -12.69
C VAL A 183 2.12 -5.70 -13.91
N TYR A 184 3.43 -5.79 -13.96
CA TYR A 184 4.14 -6.38 -15.05
C TYR A 184 4.96 -7.61 -14.61
N PRO A 185 4.99 -8.70 -15.41
CA PRO A 185 5.87 -9.84 -15.16
C PRO A 185 7.37 -9.48 -15.22
N PRO A 186 8.30 -10.39 -14.90
CA PRO A 186 9.73 -10.17 -15.10
C PRO A 186 10.09 -9.85 -16.58
N ASN A 187 11.19 -9.12 -16.77
CA ASN A 187 11.78 -8.85 -18.09
C ASN A 187 13.31 -9.02 -18.02
N PRO A 188 13.93 -9.96 -18.76
CA PRO A 188 13.31 -10.88 -19.72
C PRO A 188 12.42 -11.93 -19.04
N VAL A 189 11.50 -12.51 -19.82
CA VAL A 189 10.72 -13.68 -19.39
C VAL A 189 11.62 -14.93 -19.42
N GLY A 190 11.49 -15.82 -18.44
CA GLY A 190 12.31 -17.03 -18.36
C GLY A 190 11.94 -18.08 -19.40
N ASN A 191 12.91 -18.85 -19.90
CA ASN A 191 12.66 -20.00 -20.79
C ASN A 191 12.57 -21.30 -19.94
N PRO A 192 11.43 -22.00 -19.95
CA PRO A 192 11.24 -23.21 -19.14
C PRO A 192 12.22 -24.34 -19.48
N ASN A 193 12.74 -24.40 -20.71
CA ASN A 193 13.69 -25.44 -21.16
C ASN A 193 15.17 -25.02 -21.02
N GLY A 194 15.44 -23.84 -20.46
CA GLY A 194 16.80 -23.27 -20.34
C GLY A 194 17.53 -23.59 -19.03
N GLY A 195 16.90 -24.32 -18.10
CA GLY A 195 17.49 -24.73 -16.82
C GLY A 195 17.81 -23.56 -15.89
N GLN A 196 16.84 -23.13 -15.07
CA GLN A 196 17.09 -22.46 -13.78
C GLN A 196 15.93 -22.76 -12.80
N GLY A 197 15.53 -24.03 -12.71
CA GLY A 197 14.94 -24.51 -11.48
C GLY A 197 16.07 -24.57 -10.47
N GLY A 198 16.12 -23.63 -9.53
CA GLY A 198 17.15 -23.60 -8.50
C GLY A 198 17.21 -24.92 -7.75
N ASP A 199 18.22 -25.71 -8.07
CA ASP A 199 18.68 -26.88 -7.35
C ASP A 199 19.96 -26.52 -6.60
N GLY A 200 19.82 -26.41 -5.27
CA GLY A 200 20.86 -26.74 -4.27
C GLY A 200 22.09 -25.86 -4.19
#